data_AF-A0A382QR31-F1
#
_entry.id   AF-A0A382QR31-F1
#
_cell.length_a   1.000
_cell.length_b   1.000
_cell.length_c   1.000
_cell.angle_alpha   90.00
_cell.angle_beta   90.00
_cell.angle_gamma   90.00
#
_symmetry.space_group_name_H-M   'P 1'
#
loop_
_entity.id
_entity.type
_entity.pdbx_description
1 polymer ?
#
loop_
_entity_poly.entity_id
_entity_poly.type
_entity_poly.pdbx_seq_one_letter_code
_entity_poly.pdbx_strand_id
1 'polypeptide(L)'
;MATVITNKDQTSIVSATTTDGAVTLAEMTKSGETVTTANIVEIFWTVNGTNTWLVDRGGTAIGQFSGSGHWDLTSSGISLATGNTADIGLTLSGGTGYIIVKVHKLP
;
A
#
# COMPACT_ATOMS: atom_id res chain seq x y z
N MET A 1 -1.83 16.42 5.33
CA MET A 1 -1.12 15.37 4.56
C MET A 1 -1.79 14.07 4.89
N ALA A 2 -2.40 13.42 3.90
CA ALA A 2 -3.21 12.23 4.14
C ALA A 2 -2.43 10.93 4.07
N THR A 3 -1.38 10.88 3.24
CA THR A 3 -0.46 9.75 3.11
C THR A 3 0.88 10.08 3.75
N VAL A 4 1.44 9.10 4.47
CA VAL A 4 2.78 9.16 5.07
C VAL A 4 3.53 7.91 4.67
N ILE A 5 4.73 8.08 4.14
CA ILE A 5 5.61 7.00 3.68
C ILE A 5 6.86 7.01 4.55
N THR A 6 7.15 5.87 5.19
CA THR A 6 8.38 5.65 5.97
C THR A 6 9.25 4.63 5.26
N ASN A 7 10.36 5.10 4.70
CA ASN A 7 11.29 4.26 3.93
C ASN A 7 12.45 3.75 4.77
N LYS A 8 12.72 2.45 4.66
CA LYS A 8 13.93 1.76 5.12
C LYS A 8 14.52 0.96 3.96
N ASP A 9 15.73 0.45 4.13
CA ASP A 9 16.31 -0.46 3.14
C ASP A 9 15.43 -1.71 3.04
N GLN A 10 15.07 -2.09 1.81
CA GLN A 10 14.24 -3.26 1.48
C GLN A 10 12.83 -3.27 2.07
N THR A 11 12.38 -2.19 2.73
CA THR A 11 11.04 -2.11 3.32
C THR A 11 10.50 -0.69 3.28
N SER A 12 9.23 -0.52 2.93
CA SER A 12 8.49 0.73 3.08
C SER A 12 7.20 0.49 3.85
N ILE A 13 6.82 1.46 4.68
CA ILE A 13 5.52 1.52 5.34
C ILE A 13 4.78 2.70 4.76
N VAL A 14 3.67 2.44 4.08
CA VAL A 14 2.74 3.44 3.56
C VAL A 14 1.55 3.48 4.50
N SER A 15 1.17 4.65 4.99
CA SER A 15 -0.07 4.81 5.76
C SER A 15 -0.91 5.94 5.20
N ALA A 16 -2.23 5.81 5.24
CA ALA A 16 -3.13 6.82 4.71
C ALA A 16 -4.39 7.01 5.56
N THR A 17 -4.91 8.24 5.62
CA THR A 17 -6.22 8.60 6.21
C THR A 17 -7.23 9.12 5.19
N THR A 18 -6.83 9.37 3.94
CA THR A 18 -7.72 9.71 2.82
C THR A 18 -7.23 9.02 1.55
N THR A 19 -8.02 9.09 0.48
CA THR A 19 -7.64 8.54 -0.82
C THR A 19 -6.30 9.08 -1.31
N ASP A 20 -5.46 8.17 -1.80
CA ASP A 20 -4.25 8.41 -2.55
C ASP A 20 -4.24 7.46 -3.76
N GLY A 21 -4.35 8.02 -4.96
CA GLY A 21 -4.53 7.22 -6.17
C GLY A 21 -3.25 6.60 -6.71
N ALA A 22 -2.08 7.03 -6.23
CA ALA A 22 -0.82 6.68 -6.85
C ALA A 22 0.37 6.81 -5.90
N VAL A 23 0.52 5.88 -4.95
CA VAL A 23 1.76 5.77 -4.17
C VAL A 23 2.79 5.02 -5.01
N THR A 24 3.73 5.75 -5.58
CA THR A 24 4.69 5.22 -6.57
C THR A 24 5.85 4.48 -5.92
N LEU A 25 6.48 3.59 -6.69
CA LEU A 25 7.70 2.91 -6.25
C LEU A 25 8.84 3.90 -5.94
N ALA A 26 8.93 5.00 -6.69
CA ALA A 26 9.93 6.04 -6.46
C ALA A 26 9.79 6.68 -5.07
N GLU A 27 8.55 6.94 -4.64
CA GLU A 27 8.26 7.47 -3.30
C GLU A 27 8.55 6.47 -2.18
N MET A 28 8.45 5.16 -2.46
CA MET A 28 8.79 4.09 -1.52
C MET A 28 10.29 3.73 -1.52
N THR A 29 11.07 4.23 -2.47
CA THR A 29 12.49 3.92 -2.61
C THR A 29 13.32 4.86 -1.73
N LYS A 30 14.20 4.29 -0.90
CA LYS A 30 15.10 5.11 -0.08
C LYS A 30 16.23 5.67 -0.95
N SER A 31 16.71 6.86 -0.63
CA SER A 31 17.87 7.43 -1.33
C SER A 31 19.08 6.47 -1.28
N GLY A 32 19.66 6.19 -2.45
CA GLY A 32 20.80 5.28 -2.60
C GLY A 32 20.44 3.80 -2.72
N GLU A 33 19.16 3.43 -2.66
CA GLU A 33 18.68 2.06 -2.86
C GLU A 33 18.34 1.81 -4.33
N THR A 34 18.73 0.65 -4.86
CA THR A 34 18.21 0.14 -6.14
C THR A 34 17.05 -0.79 -5.85
N VAL A 35 15.90 -0.57 -6.49
CA VAL A 35 14.69 -1.38 -6.35
C VAL A 35 14.19 -1.77 -7.73
N THR A 36 14.14 -3.07 -8.03
CA THR A 36 13.59 -3.61 -9.29
C THR A 36 12.22 -4.25 -9.14
N THR A 37 11.81 -4.54 -7.90
CA THR A 37 10.50 -5.13 -7.60
C THR A 37 10.09 -4.77 -6.19
N ALA A 38 8.78 -4.66 -5.96
CA ALA A 38 8.21 -4.50 -4.63
C ALA A 38 6.97 -5.39 -4.46
N ASN A 39 6.75 -5.85 -3.23
CA ASN A 39 5.64 -6.72 -2.87
C ASN A 39 4.92 -6.17 -1.64
N ILE A 40 3.60 -6.06 -1.71
CA ILE A 40 2.74 -5.83 -0.54
C ILE A 40 2.72 -7.12 0.28
N VAL A 41 3.09 -7.02 1.56
CA VAL A 41 3.23 -8.19 2.45
C VAL A 41 2.33 -8.13 3.68
N GLU A 42 1.87 -6.94 4.08
CA GLU A 42 0.88 -6.81 5.14
C GLU A 42 -0.02 -5.61 4.87
N ILE A 43 -1.31 -5.74 5.16
CA ILE A 43 -2.28 -4.64 5.12
C ILE A 43 -3.02 -4.61 6.45
N PHE A 44 -3.04 -3.47 7.13
CA PHE A 44 -3.85 -3.23 8.33
C PHE A 44 -4.84 -2.11 8.01
N TRP A 45 -6.10 -2.25 8.37
CA TRP A 45 -7.10 -1.23 8.09
C TRP A 45 -8.08 -1.04 9.23
N THR A 46 -8.68 0.14 9.25
CA THR A 46 -9.90 0.46 9.97
C THR A 46 -10.71 1.50 9.20
N VAL A 47 -12.02 1.33 9.15
CA VAL A 47 -12.98 2.27 8.55
C VAL A 47 -14.27 2.30 9.38
N ASN A 48 -14.93 3.44 9.41
CA ASN A 48 -16.20 3.59 10.12
C ASN A 48 -17.43 3.22 9.25
N GLY A 49 -18.50 2.78 9.90
CA GLY A 49 -19.80 2.54 9.26
C GLY A 49 -19.73 1.52 8.13
N THR A 50 -20.31 1.87 6.99
CA THR A 50 -20.34 1.03 5.77
C THR A 50 -19.22 1.39 4.78
N ASN A 51 -18.23 2.19 5.20
CA ASN A 51 -17.14 2.60 4.32
C ASN A 51 -16.13 1.46 4.10
N THR A 52 -15.25 1.63 3.12
CA THR A 52 -14.22 0.67 2.75
C THR A 52 -12.92 1.35 2.32
N TRP A 53 -11.81 0.67 2.52
CA TRP A 53 -10.59 0.90 1.73
C TRP A 53 -10.54 -0.05 0.54
N LEU A 54 -10.45 0.48 -0.67
CA LEU A 54 -10.02 -0.26 -1.85
C LEU A 54 -8.50 -0.11 -1.94
N VAL A 55 -7.79 -1.23 -2.09
CA VAL A 55 -6.37 -1.25 -2.43
C VAL A 55 -6.22 -1.84 -3.81
N ASP A 56 -5.43 -1.18 -4.65
CA ASP A 56 -5.11 -1.63 -6.00
C ASP A 56 -3.61 -1.52 -6.30
N ARG A 57 -3.18 -2.21 -7.36
CA ARG A 57 -1.83 -2.14 -7.92
C ARG A 57 -1.91 -1.73 -9.39
N GLY A 58 -1.38 -0.58 -9.77
CA GLY A 58 -1.47 -0.09 -11.15
C GLY A 58 -2.92 -0.04 -11.67
N GLY A 59 -3.89 0.30 -10.82
CA GLY A 59 -5.32 0.30 -11.15
C GLY A 59 -6.02 -1.06 -11.11
N THR A 60 -5.31 -2.16 -10.80
CA THR A 60 -5.92 -3.48 -10.61
C THR A 60 -6.23 -3.72 -9.13
N ALA A 61 -7.51 -3.75 -8.77
CA ALA A 61 -7.95 -4.00 -7.40
C ALA A 61 -7.39 -5.32 -6.85
N ILE A 62 -6.83 -5.28 -5.64
CA ILE A 62 -6.36 -6.45 -4.91
C ILE A 62 -7.26 -6.79 -3.71
N GLY A 63 -8.04 -5.82 -3.23
CA GLY A 63 -9.01 -6.05 -2.17
C GLY A 63 -9.82 -4.81 -1.81
N GLN A 64 -11.01 -5.04 -1.29
CA GLN A 64 -11.88 -4.00 -0.72
C GLN A 64 -12.21 -4.39 0.72
N PHE A 65 -11.81 -3.55 1.66
CA PHE A 65 -11.75 -3.87 3.08
C PHE A 65 -12.72 -2.99 3.88
N SER A 66 -13.68 -3.63 4.55
CA SER A 66 -14.62 -3.01 5.48
C SER A 66 -14.24 -3.28 6.94
N GLY A 67 -14.83 -2.52 7.87
CA GLY A 67 -14.59 -2.67 9.31
C GLY A 67 -13.13 -2.44 9.70
N SER A 68 -12.58 -3.31 10.54
CA SER A 68 -11.17 -3.30 10.90
C SER A 68 -10.57 -4.69 10.74
N GLY A 69 -9.30 -4.76 10.36
CA GLY A 69 -8.65 -6.05 10.17
C GLY A 69 -7.19 -5.95 9.77
N HIS A 70 -6.64 -7.13 9.51
CA HIS A 70 -5.28 -7.34 9.05
C HIS A 70 -5.28 -8.47 8.03
N TRP A 71 -4.49 -8.30 6.97
CA TRP A 71 -4.21 -9.33 6.01
C TRP A 71 -2.70 -9.59 6.00
N ASP A 72 -2.31 -10.76 6.52
CA ASP A 72 -0.94 -11.27 6.45
C ASP A 72 -0.70 -11.95 5.10
N LEU A 73 0.25 -11.41 4.34
CA LEU A 73 0.71 -11.91 3.05
C LEU A 73 2.21 -12.24 3.08
N THR A 74 2.82 -12.38 4.26
CA THR A 74 4.27 -12.48 4.41
C THR A 74 4.86 -13.67 3.63
N SER A 75 4.11 -14.77 3.49
CA SER A 75 4.52 -15.96 2.72
C SER A 75 4.17 -15.92 1.23
N SER A 76 3.28 -15.01 0.80
CA SER A 76 2.65 -15.04 -0.53
C SER A 76 2.41 -13.66 -1.12
N GLY A 77 3.31 -12.71 -0.82
CA GLY A 77 3.16 -11.28 -1.09
C GLY A 77 2.63 -10.93 -2.49
N ILE A 78 1.98 -9.78 -2.59
CA ILE A 78 1.39 -9.30 -3.86
C ILE A 78 2.38 -8.37 -4.54
N SER A 79 2.97 -8.82 -5.65
CA SER A 79 3.89 -8.01 -6.46
C SER A 79 3.17 -6.82 -7.08
N LEU A 80 3.79 -5.63 -7.04
CA LEU A 80 3.22 -4.43 -7.65
C LEU A 80 3.16 -4.58 -9.18
N ALA A 81 4.28 -4.87 -9.85
CA ALA A 81 4.37 -5.40 -11.22
C ALA A 81 5.84 -5.69 -11.59
N THR A 82 6.04 -6.52 -12.60
CA THR A 82 7.33 -6.67 -13.29
C THR A 82 7.59 -5.42 -14.14
N GLY A 83 8.61 -4.62 -13.81
CA GLY A 83 9.00 -3.44 -14.60
C GLY A 83 8.83 -2.07 -13.91
N ASN A 84 8.57 -2.02 -12.60
CA ASN A 84 8.67 -0.82 -11.76
C ASN A 84 7.65 0.32 -11.98
N THR A 85 6.60 0.14 -12.78
CA THR A 85 5.62 1.22 -13.03
C THR A 85 4.33 1.13 -12.23
N ALA A 86 4.04 0.00 -11.58
CA ALA A 86 2.83 -0.12 -10.79
C ALA A 86 2.99 0.63 -9.46
N ASP A 87 2.05 1.51 -9.20
CA ASP A 87 1.79 2.21 -7.95
C ASP A 87 0.83 1.41 -7.07
N ILE A 88 0.72 1.84 -5.81
CA ILE A 88 -0.32 1.40 -4.88
C ILE A 88 -1.40 2.47 -4.87
N GLY A 89 -2.61 2.10 -5.28
CA GLY A 89 -3.80 2.92 -5.08
C GLY A 89 -4.47 2.58 -3.75
N LEU A 90 -4.80 3.59 -2.97
CA LEU A 90 -5.50 3.53 -1.69
C LEU A 90 -6.74 4.41 -1.78
N THR A 91 -7.92 3.83 -1.96
CA THR A 91 -9.16 4.61 -2.08
C THR A 91 -10.06 4.41 -0.87
N LEU A 92 -10.29 5.49 -0.11
CA LEU A 92 -11.28 5.50 0.97
C LEU A 92 -12.64 5.90 0.38
N SER A 93 -13.65 5.04 0.52
CA SER A 93 -14.98 5.28 -0.07
C SER A 93 -15.74 6.46 0.56
N GLY A 94 -15.30 6.91 1.74
CA GLY A 94 -15.91 8.00 2.50
C GLY A 94 -15.61 7.89 3.99
N GLY A 95 -16.13 8.85 4.77
CA GLY A 95 -16.05 8.84 6.23
C GLY A 95 -14.63 8.96 6.79
N THR A 96 -14.34 8.19 7.84
CA THR A 96 -13.04 8.18 8.51
C THR A 96 -12.47 6.77 8.44
N GLY A 97 -11.22 6.68 8.02
CA GLY A 97 -10.48 5.43 7.96
C GLY A 97 -8.99 5.65 8.12
N TYR A 98 -8.29 4.56 8.41
CA TYR A 98 -6.84 4.50 8.44
C TYR A 98 -6.38 3.18 7.86
N ILE A 99 -5.34 3.21 7.04
CA ILE A 99 -4.74 2.02 6.45
C ILE A 99 -3.22 2.09 6.57
N ILE A 100 -2.60 0.94 6.80
CA ILE A 100 -1.15 0.73 6.71
C ILE A 100 -0.92 -0.39 5.69
N VAL A 101 -0.03 -0.14 4.75
CA VAL A 101 0.48 -1.12 3.79
C VAL A 101 1.98 -1.26 3.99
N LYS A 102 2.43 -2.48 4.32
CA LYS A 102 3.85 -2.82 4.38
C LYS A 102 4.28 -3.41 3.06
N VAL A 103 5.40 -2.91 2.55
CA VAL A 103 5.95 -3.28 1.26
C VAL A 103 7.39 -3.75 1.46
N HIS A 104 7.71 -4.97 0.98
CA HIS A 104 9.09 -5.41 0.83
C HIS A 104 9.61 -4.99 -0.55
N LYS A 105 10.82 -4.43 -0.59
CA LYS A 105 11.49 -3.95 -1.81
C LYS A 105 12.68 -4.85 -2.09
N LEU A 106 12.84 -5.22 -3.36
CA LEU A 106 13.87 -6.13 -3.84
C LEU A 106 14.75 -5.39 -4.85
N PRO A 107 16.07 -5.59 -4.81
CA PRO A 107 17.02 -4.97 -5.72
C PRO A 107 16.91 -5.51 -7.14
#